data_AF-A0A6D2IM21-F1
#
_entry.id   AF-A0A6D2IM21-F1
#
_cell.length_a   1.000
_cell.length_b   1.000
_cell.length_c   1.000
_cell.angle_alpha   90.00
_cell.angle_beta   90.00
_cell.angle_gamma   90.00
#
_symmetry.space_group_name_H-M   'P 1'
#
loop_
_entity.id
_entity.type
_entity.pdbx_description
1 polymer ?
#
loop_
_entity_poly.entity_id
_entity_poly.type
_entity_poly.pdbx_seq_one_letter_code
_entity_poly.pdbx_strand_id
1 'polypeptide(L)'
;MMAYMLREMALVEERDNYPFDKFTHERIAGVPEQEGPGDCGVYCLKYIECHATGNAFINAIHSRYACDIFKETDCKGPRIRDWDGIDPYDGRS
;
A
#
# COMPACT_ATOMS: atom_id res chain seq x y z
N MET A 1 4.14 -20.49 3.43
CA MET A 1 4.80 -20.26 4.73
C MET A 1 4.01 -19.28 5.60
N MET A 2 3.53 -18.16 5.05
CA MET A 2 2.87 -17.10 5.83
C MET A 2 1.63 -17.56 6.61
N ALA A 3 0.75 -18.41 6.05
CA ALA A 3 -0.49 -18.80 6.72
C ALA A 3 -0.25 -19.56 8.04
N TYR A 4 0.77 -20.44 8.05
CA TYR A 4 1.16 -21.17 9.26
C TYR A 4 1.70 -20.22 10.33
N MET A 5 2.57 -19.28 9.94
CA MET A 5 3.16 -18.32 10.86
C MET A 5 2.10 -17.41 11.49
N LEU A 6 1.14 -16.92 10.70
CA LEU A 6 0.05 -16.08 11.20
C LEU A 6 -0.81 -16.83 12.24
N ARG A 7 -1.11 -18.11 11.99
CA ARG A 7 -1.91 -18.91 12.93
C ARG A 7 -1.19 -19.22 14.23
N GLU A 8 0.12 -19.47 14.18
CA GLU A 8 0.91 -19.71 15.40
C GLU A 8 1.07 -18.44 16.25
N MET A 9 1.13 -17.27 15.62
CA MET A 9 1.22 -15.97 16.30
C MET A 9 -0.13 -15.47 16.82
N ALA A 10 -1.26 -16.01 16.34
CA ALA A 10 -2.58 -15.65 16.80
C ALA A 10 -2.90 -16.24 18.19
N LEU A 11 -3.72 -15.52 18.96
CA LEU A 11 -4.31 -16.04 20.20
C LEU A 11 -5.13 -17.30 19.91
N VAL A 12 -5.20 -18.23 20.86
CA VAL A 12 -5.81 -19.56 20.64
C VAL A 12 -7.27 -19.43 20.18
N GLU A 13 -8.00 -18.49 20.77
CA GLU A 13 -9.38 -18.13 20.45
C GLU A 13 -9.57 -17.51 19.06
N GLU A 14 -8.51 -16.97 18.45
CA GLU A 14 -8.55 -16.32 17.14
C GLU A 14 -8.02 -17.22 16.01
N ARG A 15 -7.45 -18.39 16.34
CA ARG A 15 -6.81 -19.31 15.37
C ARG A 15 -7.76 -19.81 14.28
N ASP A 16 -9.06 -19.78 14.51
CA ASP A 16 -10.07 -20.17 13.52
C ASP A 16 -10.24 -19.12 12.40
N ASN A 17 -9.83 -17.87 12.65
CA ASN A 17 -9.80 -16.80 11.63
C ASN A 17 -8.59 -16.89 10.69
N TYR A 18 -7.61 -17.75 11.00
CA TYR A 18 -6.36 -17.89 10.24
C TYR A 18 -6.22 -19.32 9.70
N PRO A 19 -6.93 -19.66 8.61
CA PRO A 19 -6.85 -20.98 8.01
C PRO A 19 -5.46 -21.26 7.42
N PHE A 20 -5.11 -22.54 7.28
CA PHE A 20 -3.84 -22.97 6.67
C PHE A 20 -3.84 -22.87 5.14
N ASP A 21 -4.88 -22.28 4.55
CA ASP A 21 -4.97 -22.09 3.12
C ASP A 21 -3.77 -21.30 2.59
N LYS A 22 -3.31 -21.70 1.41
CA LYS A 22 -2.19 -21.03 0.76
C LYS A 22 -2.68 -19.68 0.24
N PHE A 23 -1.91 -18.64 0.52
CA PHE A 23 -2.07 -17.37 -0.19
C PHE A 23 -1.94 -17.59 -1.69
N THR A 24 -2.91 -17.05 -2.42
CA THR A 24 -2.85 -16.92 -3.87
C THR A 24 -2.12 -15.61 -4.21
N HIS A 25 -1.58 -15.54 -5.42
CA HIS A 25 -1.04 -14.30 -5.96
C HIS A 25 -1.69 -14.06 -7.31
N GLU A 26 -1.95 -12.79 -7.60
CA GLU A 26 -2.45 -12.35 -8.88
C GLU A 26 -1.56 -11.20 -9.36
N ARG A 27 -1.28 -11.17 -10.67
CA ARG A 27 -0.65 -10.04 -11.33
C ARG A 27 -1.58 -9.57 -12.44
N ILE A 28 -2.28 -8.48 -12.18
CA ILE A 28 -3.26 -7.92 -13.11
C ILE A 28 -2.52 -7.29 -14.29
N ALA A 29 -2.91 -7.67 -15.51
CA ALA A 29 -2.42 -7.09 -16.76
C ALA A 29 -3.27 -5.89 -17.17
N GLY A 30 -2.69 -4.94 -17.91
CA GLY A 30 -3.41 -3.75 -18.38
C GLY A 30 -3.69 -2.70 -17.31
N VAL A 31 -3.10 -2.86 -16.11
CA VAL A 31 -2.95 -1.75 -15.17
C VAL A 31 -2.09 -0.70 -15.88
N PRO A 32 -2.51 0.57 -15.89
CA PRO A 32 -1.69 1.59 -16.51
C PRO A 32 -0.31 1.65 -15.82
N GLU A 33 0.69 2.12 -16.55
CA GLU A 33 2.05 2.21 -16.03
C GLU A 33 2.30 3.60 -15.44
N GLN A 34 3.13 3.64 -14.40
CA GLN A 34 3.62 4.88 -13.83
C GLN A 34 4.66 5.51 -14.78
N GLU A 35 4.30 6.60 -15.44
CA GLU A 35 5.21 7.38 -16.27
C GLU A 35 5.97 8.43 -15.42
N GLY A 36 7.13 8.04 -14.89
CA GLY A 36 8.08 8.96 -14.24
C GLY A 36 8.51 8.54 -12.83
N PRO A 37 9.67 9.00 -12.34
CA PRO A 37 10.10 8.73 -10.98
C PRO A 37 9.37 9.64 -9.97
N GLY A 38 9.06 9.09 -8.78
CA GLY A 38 8.64 9.88 -7.61
C GLY A 38 7.15 9.85 -7.25
N ASP A 39 6.29 9.21 -8.04
CA ASP A 39 4.84 9.10 -7.82
C ASP A 39 4.36 7.67 -7.54
N CYS A 40 5.27 6.71 -7.34
CA CYS A 40 4.94 5.30 -7.09
C CYS A 40 4.02 5.11 -5.88
N GLY A 41 4.22 5.90 -4.82
CA GLY A 41 3.36 5.87 -3.64
C GLY A 41 1.92 6.32 -3.93
N VAL A 42 1.77 7.41 -4.70
CA VAL A 42 0.45 7.92 -5.12
C VAL A 42 -0.26 6.90 -5.99
N TYR A 43 0.48 6.31 -6.94
CA TYR A 43 -0.02 5.29 -7.85
C TYR A 43 -0.50 4.03 -7.11
N CYS A 44 0.32 3.55 -6.17
CA CYS A 44 0.00 2.40 -5.33
C CYS A 44 -1.25 2.65 -4.49
N LEU A 45 -1.34 3.80 -3.82
CA LEU A 45 -2.51 4.15 -3.01
C LEU A 45 -3.79 4.23 -3.85
N LYS A 46 -3.74 4.88 -5.01
CA LYS A 46 -4.91 4.98 -5.89
C LYS A 46 -5.33 3.61 -6.43
N TYR A 47 -4.37 2.75 -6.75
CA TYR A 47 -4.66 1.38 -7.17
C TYR A 47 -5.38 0.59 -6.07
N ILE A 48 -4.89 0.66 -4.82
CA ILE A 48 -5.51 0.00 -3.66
C ILE A 48 -6.94 0.52 -3.45
N GLU A 49 -7.15 1.83 -3.53
CA GLU A 49 -8.47 2.45 -3.39
C GLU A 49 -9.45 1.97 -4.48
N CYS A 50 -9.04 2.00 -5.75
CA CYS A 50 -9.84 1.52 -6.86
C CYS A 50 -10.19 0.03 -6.69
N HIS A 51 -9.22 -0.80 -6.30
CA HIS A 51 -9.43 -2.23 -6.07
C HIS A 51 -10.41 -2.49 -4.91
N ALA A 52 -10.26 -1.79 -3.79
CA ALA A 52 -11.13 -1.93 -2.63
C ALA A 52 -12.57 -1.45 -2.89
N THR A 53 -12.74 -0.45 -3.75
CA THR A 53 -14.05 0.13 -4.10
C THR A 53 -14.70 -0.54 -5.32
N GLY A 54 -13.99 -1.44 -6.02
CA GLY A 54 -14.46 -2.05 -7.26
C GLY A 54 -14.46 -1.11 -8.47
N ASN A 55 -13.81 0.04 -8.38
CA ASN A 55 -13.71 1.01 -9.45
C ASN A 55 -12.57 0.66 -10.41
N ALA A 56 -12.73 1.00 -11.69
CA ALA A 56 -11.67 0.84 -12.67
C ALA A 56 -10.51 1.81 -12.36
N PHE A 57 -9.31 1.26 -12.33
CA PHE A 57 -8.10 2.06 -12.24
C PHE A 57 -7.67 2.47 -13.66
N ILE A 58 -8.09 3.68 -14.06
CA ILE A 58 -7.84 4.25 -15.38
C ILE A 58 -6.57 5.09 -15.38
N ASN A 59 -5.99 5.40 -16.54
CA ASN A 59 -4.86 6.32 -16.60
C ASN A 59 -5.40 7.76 -16.53
N ALA A 60 -5.36 8.40 -15.35
CA ALA A 60 -5.66 9.83 -15.20
C ALA A 60 -4.38 10.66 -15.03
N ILE A 61 -4.50 11.99 -15.14
CA ILE A 61 -3.40 12.91 -14.86
C ILE A 61 -2.92 12.65 -13.42
N HIS A 62 -1.66 12.24 -13.23
CA HIS A 62 -1.13 11.81 -11.91
C HIS A 62 -1.30 12.88 -10.82
N SER A 63 -1.17 14.17 -11.19
CA SER A 63 -1.40 15.29 -10.28
C SER A 63 -2.83 15.34 -9.76
N ARG A 64 -3.80 14.78 -10.50
CA ARG A 64 -5.18 14.64 -10.04
C ARG A 64 -5.30 13.62 -8.93
N TYR A 65 -4.64 12.47 -9.03
CA TYR A 65 -4.62 11.47 -7.95
C TYR A 65 -3.98 12.02 -6.68
N ALA A 66 -2.85 12.71 -6.80
CA ALA A 66 -2.24 13.36 -5.65
C ALA A 66 -3.18 14.41 -5.03
N CYS A 67 -3.88 15.21 -5.85
CA CYS A 67 -4.87 16.18 -5.37
C CYS A 67 -6.07 15.52 -4.69
N ASP A 68 -6.60 14.43 -5.24
CA ASP A 68 -7.77 13.73 -4.71
C ASP A 68 -7.40 13.07 -3.37
N ILE A 69 -6.27 12.34 -3.30
CA ILE A 69 -5.76 11.77 -2.04
C ILE A 69 -5.53 12.86 -1.00
N PHE A 70 -4.91 13.99 -1.38
CA PHE A 70 -4.66 15.07 -0.44
C PHE A 70 -5.97 15.68 0.09
N LYS A 71 -6.96 15.89 -0.77
CA LYS A 71 -8.28 16.41 -0.37
C LYS A 71 -9.04 15.44 0.53
N GLU A 72 -8.96 14.15 0.27
CA GLU A 72 -9.65 13.12 1.03
C GLU A 72 -9.02 12.89 2.40
N THR A 73 -7.69 12.93 2.47
CA THR A 73 -6.95 12.61 3.71
C THR A 73 -6.64 13.83 4.57
N ASP A 74 -6.61 15.04 3.99
CA ASP A 74 -6.04 16.29 4.56
C ASP A 74 -4.68 16.07 5.26
N CYS A 75 -3.93 15.05 4.83
CA CYS A 75 -2.69 14.65 5.46
C CYS A 75 -1.57 15.59 5.02
N LYS A 76 -1.22 16.55 5.87
CA LYS A 76 -0.15 17.54 5.64
C LYS A 76 1.24 17.03 6.02
N GLY A 77 1.32 15.78 6.47
CA GLY A 77 2.50 15.22 7.12
C GLY A 77 2.72 15.81 8.52
N PRO A 78 3.74 15.33 9.25
CA PRO A 78 4.07 15.85 10.57
C PRO A 78 4.59 17.30 10.47
N ARG A 79 4.29 18.11 11.51
CA ARG A 79 4.76 19.52 11.59
C ARG A 79 6.28 19.64 11.63
N ILE A 80 6.93 18.64 12.23
CA ILE A 80 8.38 18.50 12.29
C ILE A 80 8.73 17.31 11.41
N ARG A 81 9.61 17.55 10.45
CA ARG A 81 10.13 16.55 9.52
C ARG A 81 11.44 16.02 10.07
N ASP A 82 11.35 15.17 11.09
CA ASP A 82 12.48 14.41 11.59
C ASP A 82 12.46 13.03 10.91
N TRP A 83 13.33 12.88 9.91
CA TRP A 83 13.43 11.66 9.11
C TRP A 83 14.70 10.87 9.45
N ASP A 84 15.50 11.33 10.41
CA ASP A 84 16.77 10.71 10.76
C ASP A 84 16.54 9.28 11.28
N GLY A 85 17.15 8.29 10.61
CA GLY A 85 17.09 6.89 11.03
C GLY A 85 15.79 6.19 10.65
N ILE A 86 14.95 6.82 9.82
CA ILE A 86 13.80 6.18 9.18
C ILE A 86 14.22 5.52 7.87
N ASP A 87 15.17 6.11 7.13
CA ASP A 87 15.72 5.46 5.94
C ASP A 87 16.71 4.35 6.38
N PRO A 88 16.52 3.09 5.94
CA PRO A 88 17.50 2.02 6.16
C PRO A 88 18.91 2.36 5.65
N TYR A 89 19.04 3.35 4.76
CA TYR A 89 20.28 3.82 4.17
C TYR A 89 20.80 5.13 4.78
N ASP A 90 20.20 5.63 5.86
CA ASP A 90 20.69 6.81 6.61
C ASP A 90 22.00 6.50 7.37
N GLY A 91 23.07 6.13 6.65
CA GLY A 91 24.48 6.29 7.01
C GLY A 91 24.99 5.76 8.36
N ARG A 92 24.18 5.08 9.18
CA ARG A 92 24.55 4.53 10.48
C ARG A 92 24.63 3.01 10.38
N SER A 93 25.67 2.54 9.70
CA SER A 93 26.23 1.19 9.88
C SER A 93 27.20 1.19 11.06
#